data_AF-A0A525C8W0-F1
#
_entry.id   AF-A0A525C8W0-F1
#
_cell.length_a   1.000
_cell.length_b   1.000
_cell.length_c   1.000
_cell.angle_alpha   90.00
_cell.angle_beta   90.00
_cell.angle_gamma   90.00
#
_symmetry.space_group_name_H-M   'P 1'
#
loop_
_entity.id
_entity.type
_entity.pdbx_description
1 polymer ?
#
loop_
_entity_poly.entity_id
_entity_poly.type
_entity_poly.pdbx_seq_one_letter_code
_entity_poly.pdbx_strand_id
1 'polypeptide(L)'
;MLTAQEKADIRKTIRSGLPYTIETSTLPNETELKLVEVLELFLKDIGRESITDSLGFCVREMAVNAKKANTKRIYFQEKGLNINSASDYDTGMASFKKDTLGDISPYLDMMESQGFYIRVSYTMKGTTLVINIANNAMITKAEQIRVFDRITRSRSFKSLQDAMEQAIDETEGAGLGIIILILMLRKIGLDESSFALEAERDETIVRLSIPIDDIQESNLNTIAQEIVNRIDSLPQFPENIQKLQKMLANPNTQINAIARTISQDPALTAELLKLANSAAYVLPHRVHNIQEAVKIIGLKGLESLLYGFVSMDSLKSDGETIKNLWEHSFKVAFYAQQLASTSGRNDIMDDAFIGGILHDIGRILFAVIDEDLLKKISAFCNERQLPSSMLEELAAGFHNAEIGARIAEKWNFPPRLIQTIRHQHSPETAPAQFFSVAATVYLANALCEYQDGHLPFVFIDHGILCDFGIDGEETLAKRIDELSQAFTHISI
;
A
#
# COMPACT_ATOMS: atom_id res chain seq x y z
N MET A 1 -8.25 17.67 -14.47
CA MET A 1 -7.15 18.39 -13.76
C MET A 1 -7.52 19.85 -13.62
N LEU A 2 -7.14 20.49 -12.51
CA LEU A 2 -7.37 21.91 -12.24
C LEU A 2 -6.62 22.80 -13.23
N THR A 3 -7.31 23.82 -13.73
CA THR A 3 -6.73 24.89 -14.56
C THR A 3 -5.79 25.79 -13.74
N ALA A 4 -4.87 26.49 -14.41
CA ALA A 4 -3.97 27.44 -13.74
C ALA A 4 -4.73 28.54 -12.96
N GLN A 5 -5.89 28.95 -13.49
CA GLN A 5 -6.76 29.93 -12.84
C GLN A 5 -7.36 29.36 -11.54
N GLU A 6 -7.91 28.14 -11.57
CA GLU A 6 -8.44 27.49 -10.37
C GLU A 6 -7.36 27.29 -9.30
N LYS A 7 -6.14 26.90 -9.68
CA LYS A 7 -5.01 26.78 -8.74
C LYS A 7 -4.68 28.13 -8.08
N ALA A 8 -4.77 29.23 -8.83
CA ALA A 8 -4.55 30.58 -8.29
C ALA A 8 -5.68 30.99 -7.32
N ASP A 9 -6.92 30.69 -7.66
CA ASP A 9 -8.10 30.99 -6.84
C ASP A 9 -8.10 30.19 -5.53
N ILE A 10 -7.69 28.92 -5.56
CA ILE A 10 -7.51 28.08 -4.37
C ILE A 10 -6.46 28.68 -3.43
N ARG A 11 -5.28 29.06 -3.96
CA ARG A 11 -4.23 29.72 -3.16
C ARG A 11 -4.69 31.03 -2.52
N LYS A 12 -5.49 31.81 -3.24
CA LYS A 12 -6.11 33.03 -2.69
C LYS A 12 -7.09 32.69 -1.56
N THR A 13 -7.87 31.63 -1.74
CA THR A 13 -8.85 31.14 -0.76
C THR A 13 -8.16 30.70 0.53
N ILE A 14 -7.09 29.89 0.44
CA ILE A 14 -6.27 29.46 1.57
C ILE A 14 -5.79 30.66 2.41
N ARG A 15 -5.20 31.67 1.76
CA ARG A 15 -4.70 32.88 2.44
C ARG A 15 -5.80 33.72 3.09
N SER A 16 -7.01 33.68 2.54
CA SER A 16 -8.15 34.44 3.05
C SER A 16 -8.93 33.74 4.17
N GLY A 17 -8.67 32.44 4.41
CA GLY A 17 -9.41 31.62 5.39
C GLY A 17 -10.86 31.35 4.99
N LEU A 18 -11.26 31.66 3.75
CA LEU A 18 -12.59 31.38 3.23
C LEU A 18 -12.71 29.91 2.81
N PRO A 19 -13.92 29.33 2.80
CA PRO A 19 -14.13 27.97 2.28
C PRO A 19 -13.94 27.94 0.76
N TYR A 20 -13.15 26.97 0.27
CA TYR A 20 -13.18 26.58 -1.13
C TYR A 20 -14.16 25.42 -1.30
N THR A 21 -15.15 25.56 -2.18
CA THR A 21 -16.27 24.62 -2.29
C THR A 21 -16.38 24.04 -3.69
N ILE A 22 -16.55 22.72 -3.78
CA ILE A 22 -16.92 21.98 -4.98
C ILE A 22 -18.30 21.36 -4.74
N GLU A 23 -19.22 21.56 -5.67
CA GLU A 23 -20.56 20.96 -5.62
C GLU A 23 -20.80 20.11 -6.87
N THR A 24 -21.40 18.93 -6.69
CA THR A 24 -21.72 18.00 -7.78
C THR A 24 -22.95 17.17 -7.41
N SER A 25 -23.82 16.86 -8.39
CA SER A 25 -24.94 15.96 -8.17
C SER A 25 -24.52 14.49 -8.29
N THR A 26 -23.64 14.16 -9.24
CA THR A 26 -23.37 12.77 -9.66
C THR A 26 -21.99 12.24 -9.28
N LEU A 27 -21.07 13.12 -8.85
CA LEU A 27 -19.69 12.78 -8.48
C LEU A 27 -19.01 11.85 -9.52
N PRO A 28 -18.73 12.34 -10.74
CA PRO A 28 -17.95 11.60 -11.72
C PRO A 28 -16.48 11.48 -11.30
N ASN A 29 -15.76 10.52 -11.87
CA ASN A 29 -14.35 10.25 -11.55
C ASN A 29 -13.45 11.50 -11.68
N GLU A 30 -13.69 12.36 -12.67
CA GLU A 30 -12.94 13.61 -12.81
C GLU A 30 -13.13 14.54 -11.60
N THR A 31 -14.35 14.60 -11.04
CA THR A 31 -14.62 15.37 -9.83
C THR A 31 -13.93 14.73 -8.62
N GLU A 32 -13.92 13.40 -8.49
CA GLU A 32 -13.21 12.71 -7.41
C GLU A 32 -11.70 13.03 -7.43
N LEU A 33 -11.07 13.01 -8.61
CA LEU A 33 -9.67 13.42 -8.78
C LEU A 33 -9.48 14.89 -8.41
N LYS A 34 -10.43 15.76 -8.82
CA LYS A 34 -10.39 17.19 -8.51
C LYS A 34 -10.46 17.45 -7.00
N LEU A 35 -11.25 16.70 -6.24
CA LEU A 35 -11.32 16.81 -4.77
C LEU A 35 -9.94 16.57 -4.14
N VAL A 36 -9.21 15.57 -4.61
CA VAL A 36 -7.87 15.24 -4.11
C VAL A 36 -6.84 16.28 -4.55
N GLU A 37 -6.91 16.77 -5.79
CA GLU A 37 -6.01 17.83 -6.28
C GLU A 37 -6.18 19.15 -5.49
N VAL A 38 -7.42 19.48 -5.07
CA VAL A 38 -7.66 20.63 -4.18
C VAL A 38 -7.05 20.38 -2.79
N LEU A 39 -7.26 19.21 -2.21
CA LEU A 39 -6.68 18.83 -0.92
C LEU A 39 -5.14 18.94 -0.94
N GLU A 40 -4.50 18.42 -1.98
CA GLU A 40 -3.05 18.51 -2.17
C GLU A 40 -2.56 19.96 -2.14
N LEU A 41 -3.28 20.89 -2.78
CA LEU A 41 -2.93 22.32 -2.76
C LEU A 41 -3.05 22.95 -1.36
N PHE A 42 -4.06 22.56 -0.58
CA PHE A 42 -4.18 23.00 0.81
C PHE A 42 -3.02 22.46 1.66
N LEU A 43 -2.74 21.16 1.54
CA LEU A 43 -1.66 20.49 2.28
C LEU A 43 -0.27 21.02 1.89
N LYS A 44 -0.06 21.34 0.61
CA LYS A 44 1.16 21.97 0.10
C LYS A 44 1.41 23.34 0.72
N ASP A 45 0.38 24.18 0.84
CA ASP A 45 0.52 25.53 1.40
C ASP A 45 0.94 25.51 2.87
N ILE A 46 0.52 24.47 3.61
CA ILE A 46 0.87 24.27 5.03
C ILE A 46 2.07 23.34 5.25
N GLY A 47 2.75 22.88 4.19
CA GLY A 47 3.93 22.02 4.29
C GLY A 47 3.65 20.61 4.81
N ARG A 48 2.52 20.01 4.45
CA ARG A 48 2.07 18.66 4.85
C ARG A 48 1.67 17.80 3.65
N GLU A 49 2.41 17.86 2.54
CA GLU A 49 2.13 17.09 1.31
C GLU A 49 2.15 15.57 1.57
N SER A 50 2.92 15.12 2.56
CA SER A 50 3.15 13.71 2.92
C SER A 50 1.89 12.94 3.36
N ILE A 51 0.82 13.62 3.75
CA ILE A 51 -0.44 12.99 4.21
C ILE A 51 -1.57 13.03 3.17
N THR A 52 -1.26 13.49 1.95
CA THR A 52 -2.25 13.64 0.87
C THR A 52 -2.96 12.34 0.56
N ASP A 53 -2.28 11.20 0.60
CA ASP A 53 -2.88 9.91 0.26
C ASP A 53 -3.88 9.45 1.32
N SER A 54 -3.49 9.53 2.61
CA SER A 54 -4.35 9.18 3.74
C SER A 54 -5.62 10.03 3.74
N LEU A 55 -5.48 11.36 3.68
CA LEU A 55 -6.64 12.25 3.66
C LEU A 55 -7.41 12.20 2.34
N GLY A 56 -6.73 11.97 1.22
CA GLY A 56 -7.33 11.83 -0.11
C GLY A 56 -8.25 10.61 -0.18
N PHE A 57 -7.84 9.48 0.41
CA PHE A 57 -8.72 8.33 0.61
C PHE A 57 -9.96 8.71 1.43
N CYS A 58 -9.78 9.35 2.59
CA CYS A 58 -10.90 9.74 3.45
C CYS A 58 -11.90 10.63 2.69
N VAL A 59 -11.42 11.65 1.96
CA VAL A 59 -12.26 12.57 1.18
C VAL A 59 -13.05 11.84 0.10
N ARG A 60 -12.40 10.97 -0.69
CA ARG A 60 -13.08 10.19 -1.74
C ARG A 60 -14.13 9.26 -1.15
N GLU A 61 -13.79 8.50 -0.10
CA GLU A 61 -14.70 7.56 0.53
C GLU A 61 -15.94 8.26 1.11
N MET A 62 -15.77 9.41 1.76
CA MET A 62 -16.89 10.21 2.26
C MET A 62 -17.75 10.78 1.13
N ALA A 63 -17.15 11.29 0.05
CA ALA A 63 -17.88 11.80 -1.11
C ALA A 63 -18.69 10.69 -1.82
N VAL A 64 -18.10 9.51 -1.98
CA VAL A 64 -18.78 8.33 -2.52
C VAL A 64 -19.92 7.88 -1.62
N ASN A 65 -19.77 7.94 -0.29
CA ASN A 65 -20.84 7.62 0.63
C ASN A 65 -21.97 8.66 0.61
N ALA A 66 -21.66 9.94 0.44
CA ALA A 66 -22.64 10.99 0.19
C ALA A 66 -23.43 10.75 -1.11
N LYS A 67 -22.75 10.37 -2.21
CA LYS A 67 -23.41 9.93 -3.46
C LYS A 67 -24.36 8.77 -3.19
N LYS A 68 -23.89 7.70 -2.54
CA LYS A 68 -24.70 6.52 -2.22
C LYS A 68 -25.94 6.90 -1.39
N ALA A 69 -25.80 7.79 -0.41
CA ALA A 69 -26.93 8.26 0.40
C ALA A 69 -28.01 8.95 -0.44
N ASN A 70 -27.62 9.85 -1.35
CA ASN A 70 -28.55 10.49 -2.28
C ASN A 70 -29.20 9.47 -3.22
N THR A 71 -28.42 8.54 -3.79
CA THR A 71 -28.93 7.47 -4.65
C THR A 71 -29.96 6.59 -3.93
N LYS A 72 -29.73 6.27 -2.64
CA LYS A 72 -30.71 5.53 -1.83
C LYS A 72 -32.05 6.27 -1.71
N ARG A 73 -32.05 7.60 -1.57
CA ARG A 73 -33.31 8.36 -1.49
C ARG A 73 -34.11 8.25 -2.78
N ILE A 74 -33.46 8.44 -3.94
CA ILE A 74 -34.10 8.26 -5.24
C ILE A 74 -34.58 6.82 -5.42
N TYR A 75 -33.74 5.83 -5.12
CA TYR A 75 -34.08 4.42 -5.30
C TYR A 75 -35.32 4.02 -4.50
N PHE A 76 -35.41 4.43 -3.24
CA PHE A 76 -36.56 4.13 -2.39
C PHE A 76 -37.83 4.82 -2.88
N GLN A 77 -37.72 6.06 -3.35
CA GLN A 77 -38.81 6.78 -3.97
C GLN A 77 -39.34 6.06 -5.22
N GLU A 78 -38.44 5.61 -6.11
CA GLU A 78 -38.82 4.89 -7.33
C GLU A 78 -39.48 3.53 -7.06
N LYS A 79 -39.06 2.85 -5.99
CA LYS A 79 -39.68 1.58 -5.56
C LYS A 79 -40.96 1.78 -4.74
N GLY A 80 -41.34 3.02 -4.43
CA GLY A 80 -42.47 3.33 -3.55
C GLY A 80 -42.28 2.86 -2.11
N LEU A 81 -41.03 2.76 -1.65
CA LEU A 81 -40.65 2.28 -0.33
C LEU A 81 -40.41 3.45 0.64
N ASN A 82 -40.86 3.33 1.88
CA ASN A 82 -40.57 4.32 2.91
C ASN A 82 -39.21 4.03 3.58
N ILE A 83 -38.21 4.85 3.29
CA ILE A 83 -36.86 4.66 3.85
C ILE A 83 -36.76 4.79 5.37
N ASN A 84 -37.79 5.33 6.04
CA ASN A 84 -37.88 5.39 7.50
C ASN A 84 -38.60 4.17 8.12
N SER A 85 -39.18 3.28 7.29
CA SER A 85 -39.76 2.01 7.74
C SER A 85 -38.69 0.93 7.73
N ALA A 86 -38.47 0.25 8.86
CA ALA A 86 -37.46 -0.81 8.95
C ALA A 86 -37.71 -1.95 7.95
N SER A 87 -38.97 -2.37 7.77
CA SER A 87 -39.34 -3.44 6.83
C SER A 87 -39.09 -3.04 5.37
N ASP A 88 -39.43 -1.81 5.01
CA ASP A 88 -39.21 -1.29 3.65
C ASP A 88 -37.72 -1.07 3.40
N TYR A 89 -36.98 -0.63 4.43
CA TYR A 89 -35.54 -0.46 4.40
C TYR A 89 -34.85 -1.79 4.08
N ASP A 90 -35.15 -2.86 4.81
CA ASP A 90 -34.55 -4.18 4.56
C ASP A 90 -34.89 -4.71 3.16
N THR A 91 -36.14 -4.50 2.72
CA THR A 91 -36.60 -4.89 1.37
C THR A 91 -35.87 -4.12 0.27
N GLY A 92 -35.75 -2.81 0.42
CA GLY A 92 -35.07 -1.95 -0.54
C GLY A 92 -33.57 -2.26 -0.60
N MET A 93 -32.93 -2.47 0.55
CA MET A 93 -31.50 -2.74 0.61
C MET A 93 -31.11 -4.13 0.08
N ALA A 94 -31.99 -5.13 0.19
CA ALA A 94 -31.77 -6.45 -0.37
C ALA A 94 -31.57 -6.44 -1.90
N SER A 95 -32.23 -5.50 -2.60
CA SER A 95 -32.17 -5.34 -4.06
C SER A 95 -31.28 -4.18 -4.52
N PHE A 96 -31.07 -3.15 -3.67
CA PHE A 96 -30.33 -1.94 -4.01
C PHE A 96 -28.96 -2.21 -4.63
N LYS A 97 -28.14 -3.09 -4.02
CA LYS A 97 -26.79 -3.38 -4.53
C LYS A 97 -26.84 -4.01 -5.92
N LYS A 98 -27.76 -4.95 -6.15
CA LYS A 98 -27.90 -5.63 -7.44
C LYS A 98 -28.41 -4.68 -8.53
N ASP A 99 -29.39 -3.86 -8.19
CA ASP A 99 -30.04 -2.94 -9.12
C ASP A 99 -29.14 -1.74 -9.46
N THR A 100 -28.28 -1.28 -8.53
CA THR A 100 -27.34 -0.18 -8.78
C THR A 100 -26.01 -0.60 -9.40
N LEU A 101 -25.58 -1.87 -9.25
CA LEU A 101 -24.39 -2.39 -9.94
C LEU A 101 -24.64 -2.64 -11.44
N GLY A 102 -25.90 -2.87 -11.85
CA GLY A 102 -26.25 -3.11 -13.25
C GLY A 102 -26.17 -1.85 -14.11
N ASP A 103 -26.96 -0.83 -13.77
CA ASP A 103 -26.89 0.49 -14.40
C ASP A 103 -27.37 1.56 -13.40
N ILE A 104 -26.44 2.39 -12.95
CA ILE A 104 -26.72 3.47 -11.99
C ILE A 104 -27.21 4.76 -12.68
N SER A 105 -27.01 4.88 -14.01
CA SER A 105 -27.22 6.11 -14.78
C SER A 105 -28.62 6.72 -14.59
N PRO A 106 -29.72 5.94 -14.63
CA PRO A 106 -31.06 6.49 -14.42
C PRO A 106 -31.22 7.18 -13.06
N TYR A 107 -30.61 6.62 -12.01
CA TYR A 107 -30.67 7.21 -10.68
C TYR A 107 -29.83 8.48 -10.57
N LEU A 108 -28.71 8.56 -11.30
CA LEU A 108 -27.88 9.76 -11.35
C LEU A 108 -28.59 10.92 -12.07
N ASP A 109 -29.25 10.64 -13.20
CA ASP A 109 -30.05 11.64 -13.93
C ASP A 109 -31.21 12.17 -13.07
N MET A 110 -31.83 11.28 -12.29
CA MET A 110 -32.87 11.66 -11.33
C MET A 110 -32.33 12.48 -10.17
N MET A 111 -31.14 12.16 -9.65
CA MET A 111 -30.48 12.96 -8.62
C MET A 111 -30.25 14.39 -9.11
N GLU A 112 -29.75 14.56 -10.33
CA GLU A 112 -29.52 15.88 -10.93
C GLU A 112 -30.84 16.65 -11.15
N SER A 113 -31.85 16.01 -11.76
CA SER A 113 -33.14 16.66 -12.04
C SER A 113 -33.95 17.02 -10.78
N GLN A 114 -33.76 16.29 -9.68
CA GLN A 114 -34.42 16.56 -8.39
C GLN A 114 -33.59 17.46 -7.46
N GLY A 115 -32.43 17.96 -7.91
CA GLY A 115 -31.62 18.90 -7.14
C GLY A 115 -30.86 18.27 -5.97
N PHE A 116 -30.55 16.97 -6.03
CA PHE A 116 -29.62 16.36 -5.09
C PHE A 116 -28.20 16.87 -5.36
N TYR A 117 -27.44 17.10 -4.31
CA TYR A 117 -26.04 17.52 -4.41
C TYR A 117 -25.16 16.88 -3.34
N ILE A 118 -23.87 16.91 -3.64
CA ILE A 118 -22.75 16.62 -2.76
C ILE A 118 -21.88 17.86 -2.80
N ARG A 119 -21.68 18.48 -1.64
CA ARG A 119 -20.90 19.69 -1.48
C ARG A 119 -19.68 19.38 -0.62
N VAL A 120 -18.50 19.50 -1.20
CA VAL A 120 -17.23 19.34 -0.49
C VAL A 120 -16.61 20.71 -0.28
N SER A 121 -16.30 21.07 0.95
CA SER A 121 -15.66 22.35 1.29
C SER A 121 -14.40 22.16 2.10
N TYR A 122 -13.37 22.94 1.78
CA TYR A 122 -12.07 22.96 2.44
C TYR A 122 -11.85 24.33 3.05
N THR A 123 -11.54 24.39 4.34
CA THR A 123 -11.35 25.67 5.04
C THR A 123 -10.23 25.57 6.07
N MET A 124 -9.31 26.53 6.07
CA MET A 124 -8.36 26.69 7.17
C MET A 124 -9.00 27.51 8.29
N LYS A 125 -9.11 26.94 9.49
CA LYS A 125 -9.54 27.62 10.72
C LYS A 125 -8.37 27.64 11.71
N GLY A 126 -7.61 28.73 11.75
CA GLY A 126 -6.36 28.77 12.51
C GLY A 126 -5.38 27.72 11.98
N THR A 127 -4.96 26.80 12.84
CA THR A 127 -4.08 25.67 12.48
C THR A 127 -4.87 24.38 12.19
N THR A 128 -6.19 24.43 12.00
CA THR A 128 -7.00 23.26 11.68
C THR A 128 -7.51 23.33 10.25
N LEU A 129 -7.19 22.31 9.43
CA LEU A 129 -7.85 22.10 8.15
C LEU A 129 -9.19 21.41 8.38
N VAL A 130 -10.28 22.08 8.03
CA VAL A 130 -11.64 21.53 8.14
C VAL A 130 -12.14 21.18 6.75
N ILE A 131 -12.54 19.92 6.57
CA ILE A 131 -13.13 19.40 5.34
C ILE A 131 -14.56 18.97 5.64
N ASN A 132 -15.56 19.59 5.01
CA ASN A 132 -16.96 19.16 5.14
C ASN A 132 -17.43 18.53 3.83
N ILE A 133 -18.08 17.38 3.94
CA ILE A 133 -18.80 16.71 2.85
C ILE A 133 -20.26 16.72 3.25
N ALA A 134 -21.05 17.54 2.57
CA ALA A 134 -22.48 17.68 2.83
C ALA A 134 -23.28 17.09 1.67
N ASN A 135 -24.42 16.46 1.98
CA ASN A 135 -25.40 16.06 1.00
C ASN A 135 -26.81 16.31 1.52
N ASN A 136 -27.73 16.66 0.64
CA ASN A 136 -29.13 16.94 1.00
C ASN A 136 -30.02 15.70 1.14
N ALA A 137 -29.44 14.54 1.47
CA ALA A 137 -30.20 13.41 1.95
C ALA A 137 -30.07 13.35 3.48
N MET A 138 -31.16 13.65 4.17
CA MET A 138 -31.26 13.54 5.63
C MET A 138 -30.94 12.12 6.08
N ILE A 139 -29.99 11.93 6.99
CA ILE A 139 -29.63 10.62 7.52
C ILE A 139 -30.75 10.03 8.40
N THR A 140 -31.04 8.75 8.21
CA THR A 140 -32.02 8.04 9.05
C THR A 140 -31.40 7.59 10.38
N LYS A 141 -32.22 7.27 11.38
CA LYS A 141 -31.74 6.70 12.65
C LYS A 141 -30.98 5.38 12.45
N ALA A 142 -31.43 4.54 11.53
CA ALA A 142 -30.77 3.27 11.23
C ALA A 142 -29.37 3.49 10.64
N GLU A 143 -29.23 4.45 9.73
CA GLU A 143 -27.93 4.83 9.17
C GLU A 143 -27.00 5.44 10.24
N GLN A 144 -27.52 6.31 11.12
CA GLN A 144 -26.75 6.87 12.24
C GLN A 144 -26.20 5.77 13.16
N ILE A 145 -27.03 4.80 13.54
CA ILE A 145 -26.61 3.67 14.39
C ILE A 145 -25.51 2.87 13.69
N ARG A 146 -25.69 2.53 12.39
CA ARG A 146 -24.67 1.81 11.61
C ARG A 146 -23.34 2.56 11.54
N VAL A 147 -23.36 3.89 11.40
CA VAL A 147 -22.13 4.72 11.42
C VAL A 147 -21.46 4.64 12.80
N PHE A 148 -22.23 4.80 13.88
CA PHE A 148 -21.71 4.73 15.24
C PHE A 148 -21.10 3.36 15.58
N ASP A 149 -21.77 2.28 15.18
CA ASP A 149 -21.28 0.91 15.38
C ASP A 149 -19.96 0.68 14.64
N ARG A 150 -19.81 1.20 13.42
CA ARG A 150 -18.57 1.12 12.64
C ARG A 150 -17.43 1.92 13.28
N ILE A 151 -17.71 3.14 13.77
CA ILE A 151 -16.73 3.93 14.51
C ILE A 151 -16.28 3.16 15.77
N THR A 152 -17.22 2.58 16.51
CA THR A 152 -16.92 1.81 17.72
C THR A 152 -16.09 0.55 17.39
N ARG A 153 -16.47 -0.19 16.35
CA ARG A 153 -15.74 -1.38 15.89
C ARG A 153 -14.35 -1.04 15.36
N SER A 154 -14.15 0.14 14.78
CA SER A 154 -12.82 0.58 14.35
C SER A 154 -11.77 0.60 15.47
N ARG A 155 -12.20 0.70 16.73
CA ARG A 155 -11.32 0.67 17.91
C ARG A 155 -10.73 -0.70 18.20
N SER A 156 -11.39 -1.79 17.78
CA SER A 156 -10.85 -3.14 17.97
C SER A 156 -9.80 -3.51 16.92
N PHE A 157 -9.80 -2.81 15.78
CA PHE A 157 -8.86 -3.09 14.70
C PHE A 157 -7.53 -2.38 14.93
N LYS A 158 -6.46 -3.17 14.89
CA LYS A 158 -5.09 -2.67 14.96
C LYS A 158 -4.57 -2.24 13.60
N SER A 159 -5.05 -2.86 12.52
CA SER A 159 -4.58 -2.62 11.16
C SER A 159 -5.64 -2.73 10.08
N LEU A 160 -5.29 -2.25 8.89
CA LEU A 160 -6.09 -2.44 7.69
C LEU A 160 -6.25 -3.93 7.39
N GLN A 161 -5.17 -4.70 7.49
CA GLN A 161 -5.17 -6.15 7.32
C GLN A 161 -6.08 -6.83 8.36
N ASP A 162 -5.96 -6.48 9.63
CA ASP A 162 -6.78 -7.00 10.74
C ASP A 162 -8.28 -6.67 10.53
N ALA A 163 -8.58 -5.45 10.06
CA ALA A 163 -9.93 -5.07 9.69
C ALA A 163 -10.47 -5.91 8.54
N MET A 164 -9.64 -6.26 7.56
CA MET A 164 -10.04 -7.03 6.38
C MET A 164 -10.24 -8.52 6.70
N GLU A 165 -9.38 -9.12 7.52
CA GLU A 165 -9.50 -10.52 7.96
C GLU A 165 -10.80 -10.77 8.77
N GLN A 166 -11.24 -9.78 9.54
CA GLN A 166 -12.41 -9.89 10.42
C GLN A 166 -13.74 -9.39 9.80
N ALA A 167 -13.73 -8.83 8.59
CA ALA A 167 -14.89 -8.16 7.99
C ALA A 167 -15.59 -8.95 6.86
N ILE A 168 -15.35 -10.26 6.76
CA ILE A 168 -15.78 -11.09 5.63
C ILE A 168 -17.32 -11.24 5.51
N ASP A 169 -18.13 -10.87 6.52
CA ASP A 169 -19.50 -11.40 6.67
C ASP A 169 -20.69 -10.41 6.74
N GLU A 170 -20.59 -9.17 6.24
CA GLU A 170 -21.71 -8.20 6.36
C GLU A 170 -22.29 -7.63 5.05
N THR A 171 -23.61 -7.72 4.94
CA THR A 171 -24.46 -7.28 3.83
C THR A 171 -24.65 -5.75 3.77
N GLU A 172 -23.72 -5.08 3.08
CA GLU A 172 -23.86 -3.85 2.27
C GLU A 172 -22.45 -3.28 2.09
N GLY A 173 -21.78 -3.62 0.98
CA GLY A 173 -20.44 -3.08 0.64
C GLY A 173 -19.44 -3.14 1.80
N ALA A 174 -19.17 -4.33 2.34
CA ALA A 174 -18.21 -4.68 3.40
C ALA A 174 -18.27 -3.90 4.73
N GLY A 175 -18.97 -2.76 4.83
CA GLY A 175 -18.99 -1.90 6.02
C GLY A 175 -17.66 -1.26 6.43
N LEU A 176 -16.59 -1.53 5.66
CA LEU A 176 -15.22 -1.17 5.98
C LEU A 176 -14.87 0.31 5.76
N GLY A 177 -15.59 1.05 4.92
CA GLY A 177 -15.19 2.41 4.52
C GLY A 177 -14.87 3.37 5.68
N ILE A 178 -15.75 3.41 6.68
CA ILE A 178 -15.55 4.26 7.88
C ILE A 178 -14.43 3.70 8.78
N ILE A 179 -14.31 2.37 8.85
CA ILE A 179 -13.24 1.72 9.62
C ILE A 179 -11.87 2.07 9.00
N ILE A 180 -11.72 1.89 7.68
CA ILE A 180 -10.50 2.22 6.94
C ILE A 180 -10.21 3.72 7.05
N LEU A 181 -11.23 4.57 6.96
CA LEU A 181 -11.07 6.02 7.16
C LEU A 181 -10.44 6.31 8.52
N ILE A 182 -10.95 5.71 9.61
CA ILE A 182 -10.40 5.94 10.96
C ILE A 182 -8.97 5.39 11.06
N LEU A 183 -8.69 4.23 10.45
CA LEU A 183 -7.33 3.69 10.40
C LEU A 183 -6.36 4.60 9.63
N MET A 184 -6.82 5.24 8.54
CA MET A 184 -6.03 6.23 7.80
C MET A 184 -5.77 7.50 8.62
N LEU A 185 -6.73 7.92 9.45
CA LEU A 185 -6.53 9.02 10.41
C LEU A 185 -5.49 8.64 11.48
N ARG A 186 -5.55 7.42 12.02
CA ARG A 186 -4.55 6.91 12.98
C ARG A 186 -3.14 6.87 12.40
N LYS A 187 -3.00 6.48 11.12
CA LYS A 187 -1.71 6.48 10.41
C LYS A 187 -1.01 7.85 10.42
N ILE A 188 -1.76 8.94 10.52
CA ILE A 188 -1.24 10.32 10.56
C ILE A 188 -1.30 10.96 11.96
N GLY A 189 -1.46 10.13 13.01
CA GLY A 189 -1.46 10.56 14.40
C GLY A 189 -2.79 11.12 14.92
N LEU A 190 -3.89 10.96 14.16
CA LEU A 190 -5.23 11.41 14.55
C LEU A 190 -6.11 10.25 15.04
N ASP A 191 -7.26 10.56 15.63
CA ASP A 191 -8.21 9.55 16.10
C ASP A 191 -9.63 9.86 15.59
N GLU A 192 -10.62 9.07 16.04
CA GLU A 192 -12.02 9.28 15.66
C GLU A 192 -12.59 10.65 16.07
N SER A 193 -11.97 11.40 16.99
CA SER A 193 -12.44 12.75 17.36
C SER A 193 -12.25 13.75 16.21
N SER A 194 -11.36 13.44 15.26
CA SER A 194 -11.18 14.22 14.03
C SER A 194 -12.32 14.00 13.03
N PHE A 195 -13.22 13.04 13.28
CA PHE A 195 -14.37 12.72 12.44
C PHE A 195 -15.68 13.05 13.17
N ALA A 196 -16.58 13.80 12.53
CA ALA A 196 -17.90 14.08 13.04
C ALA A 196 -18.97 13.89 11.97
N LEU A 197 -20.14 13.44 12.41
CA LEU A 197 -21.36 13.31 11.61
C LEU A 197 -22.44 14.20 12.21
N GLU A 198 -22.88 15.19 11.44
CA GLU A 198 -23.86 16.19 11.84
C GLU A 198 -25.07 16.11 10.89
N ALA A 199 -26.28 16.32 11.43
CA ALA A 199 -27.50 16.45 10.64
C ALA A 199 -28.06 17.85 10.87
N GLU A 200 -27.99 18.71 9.85
CA GLU A 200 -28.39 20.12 9.92
C GLU A 200 -29.34 20.47 8.78
N ARG A 201 -30.51 21.06 9.07
CA ARG A 201 -31.39 21.72 8.08
C ARG A 201 -31.53 20.96 6.74
N ASP A 202 -31.88 19.68 6.81
CA ASP A 202 -32.08 18.76 5.68
C ASP A 202 -30.80 18.28 4.97
N GLU A 203 -29.62 18.63 5.49
CA GLU A 203 -28.32 18.11 5.07
C GLU A 203 -27.79 17.07 6.07
N THR A 204 -27.08 16.08 5.54
CA THR A 204 -26.14 15.27 6.32
C THR A 204 -24.74 15.79 6.03
N ILE A 205 -24.00 16.13 7.07
CA ILE A 205 -22.65 16.70 6.97
C ILE A 205 -21.68 15.76 7.67
N VAL A 206 -20.69 15.28 6.92
CA VAL A 206 -19.51 14.63 7.48
C VAL A 206 -18.39 15.65 7.55
N ARG A 207 -17.80 15.81 8.71
CA ARG A 207 -16.73 16.78 8.99
C ARG A 207 -15.46 16.04 9.38
N LEU A 208 -14.37 16.35 8.68
CA LEU A 208 -13.02 16.09 9.14
C LEU A 208 -12.40 17.37 9.68
N SER A 209 -11.90 17.32 10.91
CA SER A 209 -11.15 18.40 11.54
C SER A 209 -9.72 17.92 11.76
N ILE A 210 -8.79 18.47 10.97
CA ILE A 210 -7.39 18.04 10.94
C ILE A 210 -6.54 19.10 11.64
N PRO A 211 -6.29 18.98 12.96
CA PRO A 211 -5.40 19.88 13.69
C PRO A 211 -3.95 19.68 13.23
N ILE A 212 -3.42 20.64 12.47
CA ILE A 212 -2.12 20.49 11.78
C ILE A 212 -0.95 20.37 12.76
N ASP A 213 -1.09 20.95 13.96
CA ASP A 213 -0.09 20.89 15.03
C ASP A 213 -0.03 19.52 15.71
N ASP A 214 -1.15 18.80 15.74
CA ASP A 214 -1.25 17.46 16.34
C ASP A 214 -0.89 16.36 15.34
N ILE A 215 -0.75 16.70 14.06
CA ILE A 215 -0.18 15.80 13.06
C ILE A 215 1.26 15.54 13.47
N GLN A 216 1.45 14.42 14.15
CA GLN A 216 2.76 13.80 14.24
C GLN A 216 3.03 13.24 12.86
N GLU A 217 3.71 14.05 12.03
CA GLU A 217 4.41 13.52 10.87
C GLU A 217 5.22 12.36 11.43
N SER A 218 4.85 11.16 10.99
CA SER A 218 5.28 9.94 11.62
C SER A 218 6.79 10.07 11.83
N ASN A 219 7.25 10.07 13.09
CA ASN A 219 8.68 10.17 13.41
C ASN A 219 9.46 8.95 12.85
N LEU A 220 8.84 8.13 11.99
CA LEU A 220 9.30 6.90 11.36
C LEU A 220 10.66 7.05 10.73
N ASN A 221 10.98 8.19 10.11
CA ASN A 221 12.33 8.38 9.59
C ASN A 221 13.35 8.39 10.72
N THR A 222 13.07 9.11 11.81
CA THR A 222 13.93 9.18 13.01
C THR A 222 13.93 7.85 13.78
N ILE A 223 12.78 7.19 13.86
CA ILE A 223 12.58 5.92 14.57
C ILE A 223 13.20 4.76 13.81
N ALA A 224 12.95 4.62 12.50
CA ALA A 224 13.57 3.62 11.65
C ALA A 224 15.09 3.84 11.62
N GLN A 225 15.55 5.09 11.55
CA GLN A 225 16.98 5.39 11.66
C GLN A 225 17.55 4.98 13.02
N GLU A 226 16.85 5.24 14.13
CA GLU A 226 17.31 4.85 15.46
C GLU A 226 17.21 3.35 15.71
N ILE A 227 16.19 2.67 15.19
CA ILE A 227 16.09 1.20 15.14
C ILE A 227 17.32 0.67 14.40
N VAL A 228 17.59 1.16 13.20
CA VAL A 228 18.76 0.74 12.40
C VAL A 228 20.10 1.06 13.08
N ASN A 229 20.18 2.16 13.83
CA ASN A 229 21.37 2.53 14.60
C ASN A 229 21.53 1.66 15.86
N ARG A 230 20.44 1.27 16.53
CA ARG A 230 20.45 0.44 17.75
C ARG A 230 20.51 -1.05 17.47
N ILE A 231 20.16 -1.47 16.25
CA ILE A 231 20.49 -2.80 15.76
C ILE A 231 21.97 -2.81 15.33
N ASP A 232 22.87 -2.70 16.32
CA ASP A 232 24.31 -3.01 16.17
C ASP A 232 24.55 -4.52 15.94
N SER A 233 23.54 -5.34 16.25
CA SER A 233 23.49 -6.80 16.05
C SER A 233 22.88 -7.22 14.71
N LEU A 234 22.67 -6.29 13.75
CA LEU A 234 22.24 -6.69 12.41
C LEU A 234 23.37 -7.56 11.87
N PRO A 235 23.06 -8.77 11.35
CA PRO A 235 24.10 -9.63 10.83
C PRO A 235 24.89 -8.85 9.78
N GLN A 236 26.18 -8.66 10.06
CA GLN A 236 27.09 -8.06 9.10
C GLN A 236 27.37 -9.09 8.01
N PHE A 237 27.46 -8.66 6.76
CA PHE A 237 27.91 -9.53 5.67
C PHE A 237 29.21 -10.22 6.08
N PRO A 238 29.29 -11.56 6.09
CA PRO A 238 30.54 -12.24 6.37
C PRO A 238 31.61 -11.80 5.36
N GLU A 239 32.88 -11.80 5.78
CA GLU A 239 33.99 -11.17 5.02
C GLU A 239 34.12 -11.68 3.58
N ASN A 240 33.75 -12.95 3.35
CA ASN A 240 33.70 -13.58 2.04
C ASN A 240 32.71 -12.89 1.08
N ILE A 241 31.55 -12.44 1.57
CA ILE A 241 30.54 -11.75 0.76
C ILE A 241 30.93 -10.31 0.49
N GLN A 242 31.48 -9.59 1.46
CA GLN A 242 32.00 -8.23 1.23
C GLN A 242 33.12 -8.23 0.19
N LYS A 243 33.96 -9.25 0.22
CA LYS A 243 35.01 -9.48 -0.80
C LYS A 243 34.39 -9.74 -2.17
N LEU A 244 33.35 -10.56 -2.26
CA LEU A 244 32.64 -10.84 -3.51
C LEU A 244 31.94 -9.59 -4.08
N GLN A 245 31.32 -8.76 -3.25
CA GLN A 245 30.73 -7.48 -3.67
C GLN A 245 31.78 -6.55 -4.29
N LYS A 246 32.94 -6.39 -3.63
CA LYS A 246 34.07 -5.60 -4.17
C LYS A 246 34.58 -6.15 -5.50
N MET A 247 34.57 -7.48 -5.64
CA MET A 247 34.99 -8.17 -6.86
C MET A 247 34.00 -7.97 -8.01
N LEU A 248 32.70 -8.03 -7.74
CA LEU A 248 31.63 -7.81 -8.72
C LEU A 248 31.54 -6.35 -9.18
N ALA A 249 31.74 -5.39 -8.26
CA ALA A 249 31.75 -3.97 -8.58
C ALA A 249 32.98 -3.51 -9.37
N ASN A 250 34.03 -4.32 -9.46
CA ASN A 250 35.25 -4.00 -10.19
C ASN A 250 35.22 -4.61 -11.61
N PRO A 251 35.14 -3.78 -12.68
CA PRO A 251 35.04 -4.27 -14.06
C PRO A 251 36.29 -5.03 -14.54
N ASN A 252 37.40 -4.96 -13.82
CA ASN A 252 38.64 -5.68 -14.16
C ASN A 252 38.74 -7.06 -13.49
N THR A 253 37.77 -7.47 -12.67
CA THR A 253 37.83 -8.76 -11.99
C THR A 253 37.56 -9.91 -12.97
N GLN A 254 38.43 -10.93 -12.94
CA GLN A 254 38.22 -12.13 -13.74
C GLN A 254 37.18 -13.06 -13.11
N ILE A 255 36.31 -13.65 -13.94
CA ILE A 255 35.31 -14.66 -13.55
C ILE A 255 35.93 -15.81 -12.74
N ASN A 256 37.15 -16.24 -13.08
CA ASN A 256 37.85 -17.29 -12.35
C ASN A 256 38.16 -16.91 -10.89
N ALA A 257 38.45 -15.64 -10.61
CA ALA A 257 38.69 -15.17 -9.26
C ALA A 257 37.39 -15.15 -8.45
N ILE A 258 36.29 -14.74 -9.08
CA ILE A 258 34.94 -14.76 -8.50
C ILE A 258 34.53 -16.20 -8.16
N ALA A 259 34.64 -17.12 -9.13
CA ALA A 259 34.32 -18.53 -8.94
C ALA A 259 35.16 -19.18 -7.82
N ARG A 260 36.46 -18.84 -7.72
CA ARG A 260 37.31 -19.29 -6.61
C ARG A 260 36.84 -18.78 -5.26
N THR A 261 36.41 -17.53 -5.19
CA THR A 261 35.94 -16.94 -3.92
C THR A 261 34.61 -17.54 -3.50
N ILE A 262 33.70 -17.82 -4.45
CA ILE A 262 32.44 -18.55 -4.18
C ILE A 262 32.71 -19.99 -3.72
N SER A 263 33.66 -20.68 -4.34
CA SER A 263 33.99 -22.08 -4.00
C SER A 263 34.51 -22.28 -2.56
N GLN A 264 34.87 -21.19 -1.87
CA GLN A 264 35.27 -21.21 -0.46
C GLN A 264 34.07 -21.33 0.49
N ASP A 265 32.85 -21.09 -0.01
CA ASP A 265 31.61 -21.19 0.74
C ASP A 265 30.69 -22.27 0.11
N PRO A 266 30.58 -23.45 0.75
CA PRO A 266 29.78 -24.56 0.23
C PRO A 266 28.28 -24.24 0.09
N ALA A 267 27.73 -23.38 0.95
CA ALA A 267 26.31 -23.02 0.93
C ALA A 267 26.03 -22.04 -0.23
N LEU A 268 26.87 -21.03 -0.41
CA LEU A 268 26.79 -20.12 -1.55
C LEU A 268 27.02 -20.86 -2.89
N THR A 269 27.91 -21.86 -2.88
CA THR A 269 28.16 -22.72 -4.04
C THR A 269 26.92 -23.53 -4.42
N ALA A 270 26.22 -24.11 -3.44
CA ALA A 270 25.00 -24.86 -3.67
C ALA A 270 23.87 -23.97 -4.22
N GLU A 271 23.68 -22.79 -3.63
CA GLU A 271 22.67 -21.82 -4.07
C GLU A 271 22.97 -21.28 -5.48
N LEU A 272 24.23 -21.01 -5.80
CA LEU A 272 24.65 -20.65 -7.16
C LEU A 272 24.30 -21.74 -8.18
N LEU A 273 24.62 -22.99 -7.87
CA LEU A 273 24.33 -24.12 -8.78
C LEU A 273 22.83 -24.38 -8.89
N LYS A 274 22.07 -24.21 -7.81
CA LYS A 274 20.60 -24.31 -7.81
C LYS A 274 19.98 -23.23 -8.68
N LEU A 275 20.42 -21.98 -8.52
CA LEU A 275 19.96 -20.85 -9.36
C LEU A 275 20.31 -21.06 -10.83
N ALA A 276 21.55 -21.46 -11.15
CA ALA A 276 21.98 -21.70 -12.53
C ALA A 276 21.20 -22.83 -13.20
N ASN A 277 20.76 -23.83 -12.43
CA ASN A 277 19.96 -24.96 -12.92
C ASN A 277 18.45 -24.72 -12.83
N SER A 278 18.00 -23.55 -12.38
CA SER A 278 16.57 -23.23 -12.31
C SER A 278 15.98 -23.05 -13.71
N ALA A 279 14.66 -23.17 -13.82
CA ALA A 279 13.96 -22.97 -15.09
C ALA A 279 14.12 -21.54 -15.66
N ALA A 280 14.55 -20.57 -14.82
CA ALA A 280 14.77 -19.18 -15.23
C ALA A 280 15.79 -19.04 -16.37
N TYR A 281 16.75 -19.97 -16.49
CA TYR A 281 17.84 -19.89 -17.47
C TYR A 281 17.68 -20.83 -18.68
N VAL A 282 16.61 -21.65 -18.73
CA VAL A 282 16.23 -22.55 -19.85
C VAL A 282 17.43 -23.19 -20.56
N LEU A 283 18.14 -24.07 -19.84
CA LEU A 283 19.40 -24.65 -20.33
C LEU A 283 19.20 -26.02 -20.99
N PRO A 284 19.97 -26.35 -22.05
CA PRO A 284 19.88 -27.66 -22.71
C PRO A 284 20.45 -28.81 -21.87
N HIS A 285 21.29 -28.51 -20.86
CA HIS A 285 21.90 -29.49 -19.97
C HIS A 285 22.07 -28.87 -18.57
N ARG A 286 22.19 -29.72 -17.53
CA ARG A 286 22.46 -29.25 -16.16
C ARG A 286 23.90 -28.74 -16.01
N VAL A 287 24.06 -27.65 -15.28
CA VAL A 287 25.33 -26.99 -14.92
C VAL A 287 25.92 -27.67 -13.69
N HIS A 288 27.18 -28.09 -13.79
CA HIS A 288 27.88 -28.84 -12.72
C HIS A 288 29.13 -28.14 -12.18
N ASN A 289 29.52 -26.99 -12.73
CA ASN A 289 30.70 -26.25 -12.27
C ASN A 289 30.43 -24.75 -12.08
N ILE A 290 31.12 -24.17 -11.10
CA ILE A 290 30.91 -22.79 -10.63
C ILE A 290 31.25 -21.76 -11.71
N GLN A 291 32.28 -21.99 -12.52
CA GLN A 291 32.67 -21.03 -13.57
C GLN A 291 31.62 -20.92 -14.67
N GLU A 292 31.01 -22.04 -15.05
CA GLU A 292 29.89 -22.08 -16.00
C GLU A 292 28.64 -21.45 -15.39
N ALA A 293 28.34 -21.73 -14.11
CA ALA A 293 27.23 -21.09 -13.41
C ALA A 293 27.38 -19.55 -13.36
N VAL A 294 28.57 -19.03 -13.04
CA VAL A 294 28.84 -17.58 -13.05
C VAL A 294 28.71 -16.97 -14.44
N LYS A 295 29.05 -17.70 -15.51
CA LYS A 295 28.89 -17.22 -16.89
C LYS A 295 27.42 -17.16 -17.32
N ILE A 296 26.64 -18.15 -16.94
CA ILE A 296 25.21 -18.26 -17.28
C ILE A 296 24.40 -17.20 -16.52
N ILE A 297 24.65 -17.07 -15.21
CA ILE A 297 23.98 -16.10 -14.35
C ILE A 297 24.47 -14.67 -14.63
N GLY A 298 25.73 -14.52 -15.03
CA GLY A 298 26.35 -13.22 -15.25
C GLY A 298 26.67 -12.48 -13.94
N LEU A 299 27.38 -11.36 -14.04
CA LEU A 299 27.84 -10.61 -12.88
C LEU A 299 26.67 -9.96 -12.11
N LYS A 300 25.65 -9.47 -12.82
CA LYS A 300 24.45 -8.88 -12.22
C LYS A 300 23.64 -9.93 -11.46
N GLY A 301 23.30 -11.06 -12.09
CA GLY A 301 22.60 -12.15 -11.42
C GLY A 301 23.38 -12.75 -10.24
N LEU A 302 24.71 -12.65 -10.25
CA LEU A 302 25.54 -13.08 -9.14
C LEU A 302 25.49 -12.09 -7.97
N GLU A 303 25.43 -10.79 -8.27
CA GLU A 303 25.17 -9.74 -7.28
C GLU A 303 23.80 -9.97 -6.63
N SER A 304 22.78 -10.28 -7.44
CA SER A 304 21.42 -10.67 -7.01
C SER A 304 21.44 -11.85 -6.04
N LEU A 305 22.16 -12.91 -6.41
CA LEU A 305 22.27 -14.12 -5.59
C LEU A 305 22.93 -13.84 -4.24
N LEU A 306 23.99 -13.02 -4.21
CA LEU A 306 24.69 -12.70 -2.97
C LEU A 306 23.79 -11.94 -1.99
N TYR A 307 22.95 -11.02 -2.50
CA TYR A 307 22.00 -10.28 -1.66
C TYR A 307 20.91 -11.19 -1.09
N GLY A 308 20.37 -12.11 -1.90
CA GLY A 308 19.41 -13.12 -1.42
C GLY A 308 20.02 -14.10 -0.42
N PHE A 309 21.23 -14.60 -0.72
CA PHE A 309 21.95 -15.58 0.09
C PHE A 309 22.27 -15.06 1.49
N VAL A 310 22.80 -13.84 1.60
CA VAL A 310 23.12 -13.26 2.91
C VAL A 310 21.86 -13.05 3.72
N SER A 311 20.79 -12.59 3.09
CA SER A 311 19.54 -12.36 3.78
C SER A 311 18.98 -13.66 4.36
N MET A 312 19.13 -14.81 3.67
CA MET A 312 18.71 -16.12 4.19
C MET A 312 19.66 -16.72 5.25
N ASP A 313 20.98 -16.69 5.03
CA ASP A 313 21.96 -17.35 5.90
C ASP A 313 22.19 -16.61 7.24
N SER A 314 22.03 -15.28 7.19
CA SER A 314 22.15 -14.39 8.35
C SER A 314 20.97 -14.44 9.31
N LEU A 315 19.83 -14.98 8.85
CA LEU A 315 18.54 -14.96 9.53
C LEU A 315 18.08 -16.37 9.91
N LYS A 316 19.04 -17.28 10.13
CA LYS A 316 18.81 -18.63 10.67
C LYS A 316 18.08 -18.55 12.02
N SER A 317 16.77 -18.66 11.93
CA SER A 317 15.85 -18.74 13.04
C SER A 317 14.87 -19.87 12.71
N ASP A 318 14.79 -20.84 13.61
CA ASP A 318 13.91 -22.01 13.50
C ASP A 318 12.46 -21.55 13.74
N GLY A 319 11.80 -21.01 12.71
CA GLY A 319 10.43 -20.51 12.81
C GLY A 319 9.65 -20.63 11.51
N GLU A 320 8.47 -21.26 11.57
CA GLU A 320 7.52 -21.40 10.47
C GLU A 320 7.16 -20.04 9.85
N THR A 321 7.08 -18.99 10.67
CA THR A 321 6.83 -17.61 10.23
C THR A 321 7.89 -17.08 9.26
N ILE A 322 9.17 -17.31 9.53
CA ILE A 322 10.27 -16.84 8.67
C ILE A 322 10.30 -17.62 7.36
N LYS A 323 10.04 -18.93 7.44
CA LYS A 323 9.92 -19.78 6.26
C LYS A 323 8.80 -19.27 5.33
N ASN A 324 7.63 -18.95 5.88
CA ASN A 324 6.50 -18.43 5.10
C ASN A 324 6.82 -17.06 4.48
N LEU A 325 7.51 -16.16 5.21
CA LEU A 325 7.96 -14.87 4.67
C LEU A 325 8.94 -15.04 3.51
N TRP A 326 9.83 -16.03 3.58
CA TRP A 326 10.77 -16.34 2.51
C TRP A 326 10.09 -16.95 1.29
N GLU A 327 9.16 -17.89 1.50
CA GLU A 327 8.37 -18.49 0.42
C GLU A 327 7.54 -17.43 -0.31
N HIS A 328 6.91 -16.51 0.43
CA HIS A 328 6.23 -15.35 -0.13
C HIS A 328 7.17 -14.48 -0.96
N SER A 329 8.30 -14.06 -0.37
CA SER A 329 9.27 -13.19 -1.06
C SER A 329 9.81 -13.82 -2.35
N PHE A 330 9.99 -15.15 -2.37
CA PHE A 330 10.42 -15.87 -3.57
C PHE A 330 9.32 -15.94 -4.64
N LYS A 331 8.07 -16.16 -4.24
CA LYS A 331 6.91 -16.11 -5.14
C LYS A 331 6.75 -14.72 -5.77
N VAL A 332 6.85 -13.65 -4.96
CA VAL A 332 6.84 -12.26 -5.43
C VAL A 332 7.98 -11.98 -6.40
N ALA A 333 9.20 -12.43 -6.10
CA ALA A 333 10.35 -12.30 -6.98
C ALA A 333 10.11 -12.93 -8.36
N PHE A 334 9.58 -14.15 -8.37
CA PHE A 334 9.24 -14.85 -9.60
C PHE A 334 8.16 -14.10 -10.40
N TYR A 335 7.11 -13.63 -9.74
CA TYR A 335 6.02 -12.88 -10.37
C TYR A 335 6.54 -11.58 -10.97
N ALA A 336 7.37 -10.84 -10.22
CA ALA A 336 7.96 -9.58 -10.67
C ALA A 336 8.84 -9.78 -11.92
N GLN A 337 9.65 -10.83 -11.95
CA GLN A 337 10.47 -11.14 -13.12
C GLN A 337 9.63 -11.49 -14.36
N GLN A 338 8.58 -12.29 -14.18
CA GLN A 338 7.68 -12.66 -15.29
C GLN A 338 6.85 -11.47 -15.78
N LEU A 339 6.38 -10.61 -14.88
CA LEU A 339 5.68 -9.38 -15.22
C LEU A 339 6.59 -8.42 -16.01
N ALA A 340 7.85 -8.26 -15.60
CA ALA A 340 8.84 -7.48 -16.36
C ALA A 340 9.05 -8.05 -17.77
N SER A 341 9.27 -9.36 -17.88
CA SER A 341 9.48 -10.06 -19.16
C SER A 341 8.28 -9.92 -20.12
N THR A 342 7.09 -10.27 -19.64
CA THR A 342 5.86 -10.27 -20.46
C THR A 342 5.40 -8.87 -20.86
N SER A 343 5.81 -7.85 -20.11
CA SER A 343 5.56 -6.43 -20.42
C SER A 343 6.64 -5.79 -21.30
N GLY A 344 7.61 -6.58 -21.78
CA GLY A 344 8.72 -6.10 -22.61
C GLY A 344 9.77 -5.25 -21.87
N ARG A 345 9.76 -5.26 -20.53
CA ARG A 345 10.66 -4.50 -19.65
C ARG A 345 11.88 -5.33 -19.27
N ASN A 346 12.55 -5.89 -20.28
CA ASN A 346 13.65 -6.84 -20.10
C ASN A 346 14.87 -6.24 -19.37
N ASP A 347 15.03 -4.92 -19.44
CA ASP A 347 16.13 -4.18 -18.82
C ASP A 347 16.06 -4.16 -17.29
N ILE A 348 14.89 -4.42 -16.69
CA ILE A 348 14.66 -4.41 -15.25
C ILE A 348 14.37 -5.78 -14.65
N MET A 349 14.40 -6.86 -15.43
CA MET A 349 14.03 -8.21 -14.96
C MET A 349 14.82 -8.65 -13.73
N ASP A 350 16.14 -8.44 -13.75
CA ASP A 350 17.02 -8.79 -12.63
C ASP A 350 16.69 -7.95 -11.39
N ASP A 351 16.48 -6.65 -11.57
CA ASP A 351 16.16 -5.71 -10.50
C ASP A 351 14.78 -6.01 -9.89
N ALA A 352 13.81 -6.42 -10.71
CA ALA A 352 12.46 -6.79 -10.29
C ALA A 352 12.47 -8.09 -9.49
N PHE A 353 13.26 -9.09 -9.93
CA PHE A 353 13.44 -10.34 -9.19
C PHE A 353 14.05 -10.08 -7.81
N ILE A 354 15.17 -9.36 -7.75
CA ILE A 354 15.82 -9.02 -6.48
C ILE A 354 14.90 -8.17 -5.60
N GLY A 355 14.24 -7.18 -6.22
CA GLY A 355 13.29 -6.32 -5.55
C GLY A 355 12.20 -7.13 -4.87
N GLY A 356 11.65 -8.16 -5.53
CA GLY A 356 10.68 -9.09 -4.93
C GLY A 356 11.24 -9.94 -3.80
N ILE A 357 12.51 -10.39 -3.88
CA ILE A 357 13.16 -11.11 -2.76
C ILE A 357 13.28 -10.20 -1.53
N LEU A 358 13.63 -8.93 -1.75
CA LEU A 358 14.01 -8.00 -0.69
C LEU A 358 12.87 -7.10 -0.22
N HIS A 359 11.72 -7.09 -0.91
CA HIS A 359 10.64 -6.13 -0.64
C HIS A 359 10.25 -6.17 0.85
N ASP A 360 10.13 -7.37 1.41
CA ASP A 360 9.73 -7.59 2.80
C ASP A 360 10.89 -7.79 3.78
N ILE A 361 12.12 -7.42 3.41
CA ILE A 361 13.31 -7.59 4.27
C ILE A 361 13.14 -6.93 5.65
N GLY A 362 12.38 -5.83 5.73
CA GLY A 362 12.05 -5.18 7.00
C GLY A 362 11.21 -6.07 7.93
N ARG A 363 10.25 -6.85 7.41
CA ARG A 363 9.45 -7.80 8.22
C ARG A 363 10.30 -8.99 8.66
N ILE A 364 11.11 -9.54 7.76
CA ILE A 364 11.99 -10.66 8.05
C ILE A 364 12.97 -10.27 9.17
N LEU A 365 13.55 -9.07 9.08
CA LEU A 365 14.45 -8.57 10.10
C LEU A 365 13.77 -8.28 11.43
N PHE A 366 12.55 -7.75 11.41
CA PHE A 366 11.78 -7.58 12.64
C PHE A 366 11.48 -8.92 13.32
N ALA A 367 11.17 -9.97 12.54
CA ALA A 367 10.85 -11.30 13.05
C ALA A 367 12.03 -12.02 13.74
N VAL A 368 13.27 -11.59 13.52
CA VAL A 368 14.46 -12.14 14.17
C VAL A 368 15.02 -11.26 15.31
N ILE A 369 14.36 -10.14 15.61
CA ILE A 369 14.79 -9.25 16.69
C ILE A 369 14.68 -9.98 18.03
N ASP A 370 15.76 -9.94 18.83
CA ASP A 370 15.78 -10.51 20.17
C ASP A 370 15.02 -9.65 21.21
N GLU A 371 14.72 -10.26 22.36
CA GLU A 371 13.94 -9.61 23.43
C GLU A 371 14.65 -8.36 24.00
N ASP A 372 15.98 -8.32 23.99
CA ASP A 372 16.77 -7.21 24.52
C ASP A 372 16.69 -5.99 23.61
N LEU A 373 16.71 -6.19 22.30
CA LEU A 373 16.53 -5.14 21.33
C LEU A 373 15.09 -4.62 21.30
N LEU A 374 14.08 -5.48 21.46
CA LEU A 374 12.69 -5.05 21.66
C LEU A 374 12.54 -4.14 22.90
N LYS A 375 13.20 -4.49 24.02
CA LYS A 375 13.24 -3.65 25.23
C LYS A 375 13.89 -2.29 24.97
N LYS A 376 14.97 -2.24 24.18
CA LYS A 376 15.64 -0.98 23.80
C LYS A 376 14.76 -0.09 22.91
N ILE A 377 14.01 -0.69 21.97
CA ILE A 377 13.04 0.03 21.13
C ILE A 377 11.91 0.57 22.01
N SER A 378 11.38 -0.24 22.93
CA SER A 378 10.35 0.18 23.90
C SER A 378 10.81 1.35 24.77
N ALA A 379 12.01 1.26 25.35
CA ALA A 379 12.57 2.32 26.18
C ALA A 379 12.74 3.63 25.39
N PHE A 380 13.15 3.56 24.13
CA PHE A 380 13.26 4.71 23.24
C PHE A 380 11.89 5.33 22.94
N CYS A 381 10.89 4.52 22.63
CA CYS A 381 9.52 5.00 22.42
C CYS A 381 9.01 5.76 23.63
N ASN A 382 9.25 5.24 24.83
CA ASN A 382 8.87 5.90 26.08
C ASN A 382 9.65 7.21 26.31
N GLU A 383 10.97 7.22 26.08
CA GLU A 383 11.82 8.42 26.23
C GLU A 383 11.38 9.56 25.30
N ARG A 384 10.98 9.22 24.07
CA ARG A 384 10.53 10.16 23.05
C ARG A 384 9.04 10.46 23.10
N GLN A 385 8.32 9.95 24.09
CA GLN A 385 6.86 10.12 24.25
C GLN A 385 6.09 9.68 22.99
N LEU A 386 6.58 8.65 22.33
CA LEU A 386 5.94 8.08 21.14
C LEU A 386 4.71 7.26 21.54
N PRO A 387 3.71 7.12 20.66
CA PRO A 387 2.52 6.32 20.92
C PRO A 387 2.88 4.89 21.36
N SER A 388 2.18 4.38 22.38
CA SER A 388 2.39 3.00 22.86
C SER A 388 2.06 1.95 21.79
N SER A 389 1.21 2.29 20.81
CA SER A 389 0.87 1.46 19.66
C SER A 389 2.04 1.26 18.69
N MET A 390 3.09 2.08 18.76
CA MET A 390 4.17 2.08 17.79
C MET A 390 4.92 0.74 17.71
N LEU A 391 5.12 0.06 18.83
CA LEU A 391 5.71 -1.29 18.82
C LEU A 391 4.78 -2.31 18.16
N GLU A 392 3.47 -2.16 18.36
CA GLU A 392 2.47 -3.01 17.70
C GLU A 392 2.42 -2.72 16.20
N GLU A 393 2.56 -1.46 15.78
CA GLU A 393 2.63 -1.04 14.38
C GLU A 393 3.92 -1.54 13.69
N LEU A 394 5.05 -1.49 14.37
CA LEU A 394 6.30 -2.08 13.88
C LEU A 394 6.18 -3.60 13.75
N ALA A 395 5.59 -4.27 14.74
CA ALA A 395 5.37 -5.71 14.73
C ALA A 395 4.35 -6.17 13.68
N ALA A 396 3.33 -5.35 13.42
CA ALA A 396 2.34 -5.58 12.39
C ALA A 396 2.84 -5.20 10.98
N GLY A 397 4.09 -4.75 10.84
CA GLY A 397 4.74 -4.55 9.55
C GLY A 397 4.41 -3.23 8.84
N PHE A 398 3.72 -2.28 9.49
CA PHE A 398 3.30 -1.02 8.87
C PHE A 398 4.43 -0.11 8.40
N HIS A 399 5.66 -0.38 8.85
CA HIS A 399 6.86 0.38 8.54
C HIS A 399 7.96 -0.47 7.91
N ASN A 400 7.61 -1.68 7.43
CA ASN A 400 8.54 -2.62 6.83
C ASN A 400 9.31 -2.03 5.64
N ALA A 401 8.65 -1.23 4.80
CA ALA A 401 9.25 -0.60 3.64
C ALA A 401 10.33 0.41 4.04
N GLU A 402 10.04 1.28 5.02
CA GLU A 402 10.99 2.28 5.50
C GLU A 402 12.17 1.62 6.24
N ILE A 403 11.88 0.66 7.12
CA ILE A 403 12.90 -0.09 7.85
C ILE A 403 13.78 -0.87 6.88
N GLY A 404 13.18 -1.60 5.94
CA GLY A 404 13.89 -2.37 4.93
C GLY A 404 14.79 -1.49 4.05
N ALA A 405 14.30 -0.31 3.65
CA ALA A 405 15.08 0.63 2.84
C ALA A 405 16.29 1.19 3.62
N ARG A 406 16.12 1.55 4.89
CA ARG A 406 17.21 2.03 5.76
C ARG A 406 18.26 0.94 6.02
N ILE A 407 17.83 -0.31 6.11
CA ILE A 407 18.73 -1.45 6.25
C ILE A 407 19.50 -1.66 4.94
N ALA A 408 18.81 -1.62 3.79
CA ALA A 408 19.44 -1.68 2.48
C ALA A 408 20.48 -0.55 2.30
N GLU A 409 20.21 0.66 2.81
CA GLU A 409 21.18 1.77 2.86
C GLU A 409 22.39 1.44 3.73
N LYS A 410 22.18 0.93 4.95
CA LYS A 410 23.28 0.49 5.85
C LYS A 410 24.12 -0.62 5.23
N TRP A 411 23.49 -1.47 4.42
CA TRP A 411 24.11 -2.55 3.66
C TRP A 411 24.72 -2.10 2.31
N ASN A 412 24.68 -0.81 1.99
CA ASN A 412 25.19 -0.22 0.75
C ASN A 412 24.60 -0.86 -0.51
N PHE A 413 23.31 -1.20 -0.50
CA PHE A 413 22.63 -1.69 -1.69
C PHE A 413 22.56 -0.60 -2.78
N PRO A 414 22.46 -0.99 -4.05
CA PRO A 414 22.25 -0.05 -5.14
C PRO A 414 21.01 0.82 -4.90
N PRO A 415 21.04 2.12 -5.26
CA PRO A 415 19.91 3.03 -5.08
C PRO A 415 18.60 2.50 -5.66
N ARG A 416 18.67 1.77 -6.78
CA ARG A 416 17.51 1.15 -7.41
C ARG A 416 16.79 0.17 -6.47
N LEU A 417 17.51 -0.69 -5.76
CA LEU A 417 16.91 -1.64 -4.81
C LEU A 417 16.37 -0.93 -3.57
N ILE A 418 17.11 0.05 -3.04
CA ILE A 418 16.66 0.86 -1.90
C ILE A 418 15.32 1.51 -2.21
N GLN A 419 15.18 2.11 -3.40
CA GLN A 419 13.97 2.80 -3.82
C GLN A 419 12.82 1.84 -4.11
N THR A 420 13.10 0.66 -4.69
CA THR A 420 12.10 -0.40 -4.84
C THR A 420 11.53 -0.84 -3.50
N ILE A 421 12.38 -1.09 -2.48
CA ILE A 421 11.93 -1.50 -1.14
C ILE A 421 11.13 -0.37 -0.46
N ARG A 422 11.61 0.87 -0.55
CA ARG A 422 11.00 2.05 0.09
C ARG A 422 9.60 2.35 -0.45
N HIS A 423 9.43 2.25 -1.76
CA HIS A 423 8.20 2.64 -2.46
C HIS A 423 7.33 1.43 -2.85
N GLN A 424 7.58 0.25 -2.27
CA GLN A 424 6.90 -1.00 -2.64
C GLN A 424 5.38 -0.99 -2.45
N HIS A 425 4.83 -0.11 -1.60
CA HIS A 425 3.39 0.02 -1.32
C HIS A 425 2.75 1.20 -2.08
N SER A 426 3.56 2.12 -2.59
CA SER A 426 3.16 3.39 -3.22
C SER A 426 4.17 3.77 -4.31
N PRO A 427 4.30 2.97 -5.38
CA PRO A 427 5.35 3.13 -6.38
C PRO A 427 5.26 4.46 -7.15
N GLU A 428 4.09 5.10 -7.21
CA GLU A 428 3.87 6.45 -7.76
C GLU A 428 4.69 7.55 -7.06
N THR A 429 5.09 7.30 -5.81
CA THR A 429 5.95 8.20 -5.04
C THR A 429 7.45 7.98 -5.30
N ALA A 430 7.82 6.92 -6.04
CA ALA A 430 9.20 6.65 -6.39
C ALA A 430 9.72 7.68 -7.41
N PRO A 431 11.02 8.03 -7.36
CA PRO A 431 11.64 8.83 -8.42
C PRO A 431 11.39 8.18 -9.80
N ALA A 432 11.12 8.99 -10.82
CA ALA A 432 10.68 8.50 -12.14
C ALA A 432 11.57 7.41 -12.75
N GLN A 433 12.89 7.46 -12.51
CA GLN A 433 13.86 6.47 -13.00
C GLN A 433 13.76 5.09 -12.32
N PHE A 434 13.05 4.99 -11.19
CA PHE A 434 12.85 3.76 -10.41
C PHE A 434 11.40 3.26 -10.42
N PHE A 435 10.45 4.11 -10.86
CA PHE A 435 9.01 3.79 -10.94
C PHE A 435 8.74 2.42 -11.56
N SER A 436 9.36 2.12 -12.72
CA SER A 436 9.11 0.87 -13.44
C SER A 436 9.42 -0.38 -12.62
N VAL A 437 10.50 -0.38 -11.84
CA VAL A 437 10.88 -1.50 -10.97
C VAL A 437 9.96 -1.57 -9.76
N ALA A 438 9.72 -0.43 -9.09
CA ALA A 438 8.84 -0.35 -7.93
C ALA A 438 7.41 -0.80 -8.25
N ALA A 439 6.85 -0.35 -9.38
CA ALA A 439 5.51 -0.73 -9.83
C ALA A 439 5.42 -2.22 -10.19
N THR A 440 6.48 -2.79 -10.77
CA THR A 440 6.54 -4.23 -11.08
C THR A 440 6.52 -5.08 -9.80
N VAL A 441 7.31 -4.69 -8.80
CA VAL A 441 7.37 -5.40 -7.50
C VAL A 441 6.08 -5.21 -6.70
N TYR A 442 5.53 -3.99 -6.68
CA TYR A 442 4.22 -3.71 -6.10
C TYR A 442 3.15 -4.64 -6.68
N LEU A 443 3.05 -4.70 -8.02
CA LEU A 443 2.03 -5.52 -8.67
C LEU A 443 2.25 -7.00 -8.39
N ALA A 444 3.49 -7.47 -8.45
CA ALA A 444 3.82 -8.86 -8.10
C ALA A 444 3.35 -9.23 -6.69
N ASN A 445 3.61 -8.37 -5.70
CA ASN A 445 3.15 -8.55 -4.34
C ASN A 445 1.63 -8.52 -4.25
N ALA A 446 0.97 -7.54 -4.88
CA ALA A 446 -0.48 -7.42 -4.89
C ALA A 446 -1.17 -8.65 -5.50
N LEU A 447 -0.59 -9.26 -6.54
CA LEU A 447 -1.10 -10.51 -7.12
C LEU A 447 -0.98 -11.69 -6.15
N CYS A 448 0.14 -11.79 -5.41
CA CYS A 448 0.30 -12.81 -4.37
C CYS A 448 -0.72 -12.62 -3.24
N GLU A 449 -0.85 -11.40 -2.71
CA GLU A 449 -1.78 -11.08 -1.62
C GLU A 449 -3.25 -11.26 -2.04
N TYR A 450 -3.60 -10.96 -3.29
CA TYR A 450 -4.93 -11.25 -3.83
C TYR A 450 -5.18 -12.75 -3.92
N GLN A 451 -4.21 -13.52 -4.43
CA GLN A 451 -4.33 -14.97 -4.55
C GLN A 451 -4.52 -15.65 -3.18
N ASP A 452 -3.86 -15.12 -2.15
CA ASP A 452 -3.92 -15.63 -0.78
C ASP A 452 -5.15 -15.09 -0.01
N GLY A 453 -5.93 -14.19 -0.60
CA GLY A 453 -7.18 -13.66 -0.04
C GLY A 453 -7.00 -12.48 0.91
N HIS A 454 -5.79 -11.93 1.03
CA HIS A 454 -5.48 -10.81 1.92
C HIS A 454 -5.71 -9.45 1.27
N LEU A 455 -5.78 -9.36 -0.07
CA LEU A 455 -5.96 -8.11 -0.80
C LEU A 455 -7.10 -8.19 -1.83
N PRO A 456 -8.24 -7.53 -1.60
CA PRO A 456 -9.32 -7.41 -2.57
C PRO A 456 -8.90 -6.60 -3.80
N PHE A 457 -9.43 -6.99 -4.97
CA PHE A 457 -9.15 -6.38 -6.26
C PHE A 457 -9.24 -4.84 -6.26
N VAL A 458 -10.25 -4.28 -5.59
CA VAL A 458 -10.51 -2.83 -5.54
C VAL A 458 -9.39 -2.01 -4.91
N PHE A 459 -8.50 -2.63 -4.15
CA PHE A 459 -7.37 -1.96 -3.48
C PHE A 459 -6.07 -2.00 -4.29
N ILE A 460 -6.05 -2.74 -5.41
CA ILE A 460 -4.90 -2.75 -6.30
C ILE A 460 -4.97 -1.51 -7.19
N ASP A 461 -3.88 -0.77 -7.30
CA ASP A 461 -3.85 0.48 -8.07
C ASP A 461 -4.25 0.23 -9.53
N HIS A 462 -5.34 0.87 -9.95
CA HIS A 462 -5.89 0.71 -11.29
C HIS A 462 -4.95 1.23 -12.39
N GLY A 463 -4.18 2.29 -12.12
CA GLY A 463 -3.20 2.80 -13.08
C GLY A 463 -2.13 1.75 -13.37
N ILE A 464 -1.61 1.12 -12.32
CA ILE A 464 -0.63 0.05 -12.42
C ILE A 464 -1.24 -1.19 -13.07
N LEU A 465 -2.46 -1.58 -12.75
CA LEU A 465 -3.14 -2.71 -13.42
C LEU A 465 -3.19 -2.48 -14.94
N CYS A 466 -3.63 -1.30 -15.38
CA CYS A 466 -3.66 -0.95 -16.79
C CYS A 466 -2.27 -0.93 -17.44
N ASP A 467 -1.24 -0.46 -16.74
CA ASP A 467 0.15 -0.44 -17.23
C ASP A 467 0.71 -1.85 -17.54
N PHE A 468 0.11 -2.90 -16.97
CA PHE A 468 0.44 -4.30 -17.20
C PHE A 468 -0.64 -5.05 -18.01
N GLY A 469 -1.59 -4.32 -18.61
CA GLY A 469 -2.65 -4.87 -19.45
C GLY A 469 -3.69 -5.70 -18.68
N ILE A 470 -3.95 -5.32 -17.43
CA ILE A 470 -4.98 -5.93 -16.58
C ILE A 470 -6.14 -4.92 -16.47
N ASP A 471 -7.24 -5.20 -17.16
CA ASP A 471 -8.38 -4.27 -17.28
C ASP A 471 -9.53 -4.60 -16.30
N GLY A 472 -9.40 -5.71 -15.56
CA GLY A 472 -10.42 -6.17 -14.63
C GLY A 472 -10.04 -7.42 -13.85
N GLU A 473 -10.89 -7.81 -12.90
CA GLU A 473 -10.65 -8.94 -11.99
C GLU A 473 -10.52 -10.28 -12.72
N GLU A 474 -11.24 -10.48 -13.82
CA GLU A 474 -11.12 -11.68 -14.66
C GLU A 474 -9.73 -11.78 -15.32
N THR A 475 -9.23 -10.66 -15.88
CA THR A 475 -7.88 -10.62 -16.47
C THR A 475 -6.78 -10.76 -15.42
N LEU A 476 -7.02 -10.25 -14.20
CA LEU A 476 -6.12 -10.42 -13.06
C LEU A 476 -6.05 -11.89 -12.64
N ALA A 477 -7.20 -12.56 -12.46
CA ALA A 477 -7.26 -13.97 -12.10
C ALA A 477 -6.54 -14.84 -13.14
N LYS A 478 -6.77 -14.58 -14.44
CA LYS A 478 -6.06 -15.28 -15.51
C LYS A 478 -4.55 -15.07 -15.44
N ARG A 479 -4.10 -13.85 -15.17
CA ARG A 479 -2.67 -13.55 -15.03
C ARG A 479 -2.04 -14.29 -13.85
N ILE A 480 -2.75 -14.37 -12.72
CA ILE A 480 -2.32 -15.12 -11.55
C ILE A 480 -2.21 -16.61 -11.87
N ASP A 481 -3.19 -17.19 -12.57
CA ASP A 481 -3.15 -18.60 -12.97
C ASP A 481 -1.93 -18.91 -13.84
N GLU A 482 -1.63 -18.06 -14.83
CA GLU A 482 -0.44 -18.19 -15.68
C GLU A 482 0.86 -18.17 -14.86
N LEU A 483 0.98 -17.20 -13.95
CA LEU A 483 2.15 -17.04 -13.08
C LEU A 483 2.28 -18.20 -12.07
N SER A 484 1.17 -18.65 -11.48
CA SER A 484 1.15 -19.73 -10.49
C SER A 484 1.50 -21.08 -11.12
N GLN A 485 0.99 -21.37 -12.32
CA GLN A 485 1.37 -22.56 -13.07
C GLN A 485 2.87 -22.55 -13.38
N ALA A 486 3.38 -21.42 -13.89
CA ALA A 486 4.79 -21.27 -14.18
C ALA A 486 5.67 -21.44 -12.92
N PHE A 487 5.23 -20.94 -11.76
CA PHE A 487 5.94 -21.09 -10.48
C PHE A 487 5.97 -22.54 -9.98
N THR A 488 4.86 -23.28 -10.16
CA THR A 488 4.75 -24.68 -9.71
C THR A 488 5.69 -25.60 -10.48
N HIS A 489 5.95 -25.30 -11.76
CA HIS A 489 6.90 -26.04 -12.58
C HIS A 489 8.37 -25.85 -12.17
N ILE A 490 8.68 -24.89 -11.29
CA ILE A 490 10.03 -24.57 -10.82
C ILE A 490 10.30 -25.14 -9.42
N SER A 491 9.25 -25.43 -8.65
CA SER A 491 9.32 -25.75 -7.22
C SER A 491 9.51 -27.25 -6.91
N ILE A 492 10.24 -27.99 -7.74
CA ILE A 492 10.59 -29.42 -7.54
C ILE A 492 12.09 -29.61 -7.33
#